data_AF-A0A087TPV4-F1
#
_entry.id   AF-A0A087TPV4-F1
#
_cell.length_a   1.000
_cell.length_b   1.000
_cell.length_c   1.000
_cell.angle_alpha   90.00
_cell.angle_beta   90.00
_cell.angle_gamma   90.00
#
_symmetry.space_group_name_H-M   'P 1'
#
loop_
_entity.id
_entity.type
_entity.pdbx_description
1 polymer ?
#
loop_
_entity_poly.entity_id
_entity_poly.type
_entity_poly.pdbx_seq_one_letter_code
_entity_poly.pdbx_strand_id
1 'polypeptide(L)'
;SCEQPKRSKQRDGPVANVVGYSWLPLLSKGRLSLDDQCLPVSISLPSGYLSCQPLGLGKGFSGPEIRWVDGGKELFKVSFILVSTVNSKDQHLHNFFSQCQRLLESKVPDIEASSVIKDCSNSCQVYSPR
;
A
#
# COMPACT_ATOMS: atom_id res chain seq x y z
N SER A 1 -17.07 7.74 -5.33
CA SER A 1 -17.68 8.32 -4.12
C SER A 1 -18.08 7.17 -3.22
N CYS A 2 -17.26 6.79 -2.24
CA CYS A 2 -17.63 5.72 -1.31
C CYS A 2 -18.49 6.33 -0.21
N GLU A 3 -19.74 5.89 -0.12
CA GLU A 3 -20.68 6.33 0.91
C GLU A 3 -20.27 5.84 2.29
N GLN A 4 -20.39 6.72 3.29
CA GLN A 4 -20.28 6.36 4.70
C GLN A 4 -21.54 5.62 5.15
N PRO A 5 -21.44 4.54 5.94
CA PRO A 5 -22.62 3.82 6.38
C PRO A 5 -23.37 4.62 7.47
N LYS A 6 -24.61 4.99 7.14
CA LYS A 6 -25.59 5.58 8.06
C LYS A 6 -26.02 4.52 9.09
N ARG A 7 -25.99 4.89 10.37
CA ARG A 7 -26.51 4.09 11.50
C ARG A 7 -27.95 3.65 11.23
N SER A 8 -28.20 2.35 11.23
CA SER A 8 -29.53 1.76 11.40
C SER A 8 -29.44 0.59 12.40
N LYS A 9 -30.55 0.39 13.12
CA LYS A 9 -30.67 -0.34 14.40
C LYS A 9 -30.44 -1.86 14.28
N GLN A 10 -29.80 -2.38 15.34
CA GLN A 10 -29.92 -3.70 15.95
C GLN A 10 -29.69 -4.95 15.08
N ARG A 11 -28.53 -5.58 15.28
CA ARG A 11 -28.36 -7.04 15.22
C ARG A 11 -27.58 -7.45 16.47
N ASP A 12 -28.26 -8.19 17.35
CA ASP A 12 -27.66 -8.81 18.53
C ASP A 12 -26.73 -9.95 18.10
N GLY A 13 -25.45 -9.61 18.06
CA GLY A 13 -24.27 -10.49 18.06
C GLY A 13 -23.14 -9.70 18.70
N PRO A 14 -21.96 -10.27 19.02
CA PRO A 14 -20.83 -9.47 19.45
C PRO A 14 -20.46 -8.52 18.31
N VAL A 15 -21.02 -7.31 18.33
CA VAL A 15 -20.65 -6.25 17.40
C VAL A 15 -19.22 -5.93 17.76
N ALA A 16 -18.27 -6.33 16.94
CA ALA A 16 -16.90 -5.92 17.08
C ALA A 16 -16.90 -4.38 17.11
N ASN A 17 -16.73 -3.82 18.31
CA ASN A 17 -16.68 -2.38 18.48
C ASN A 17 -15.38 -1.91 17.84
N VAL A 18 -15.48 -1.02 16.84
CA VAL A 18 -14.31 -0.46 16.17
C VAL A 18 -13.49 0.32 17.21
N VAL A 19 -12.27 -0.16 17.48
CA VAL A 19 -11.36 0.44 18.46
C VAL A 19 -10.52 1.59 17.89
N GLY A 20 -10.43 1.69 16.56
CA GLY A 20 -9.77 2.79 15.86
C GLY A 20 -9.37 2.44 14.42
N TYR A 21 -8.53 3.28 13.82
CA TYR A 21 -8.12 3.20 12.42
C TYR A 21 -6.60 3.37 12.29
N SER A 22 -5.99 2.62 11.38
CA SER A 22 -4.58 2.77 11.00
C SER A 22 -4.47 2.73 9.49
N TRP A 23 -3.48 3.40 8.92
CA TRP A 23 -3.21 3.42 7.49
C TRP A 23 -1.72 3.41 7.23
N LEU A 24 -1.35 2.81 6.10
CA LEU A 24 0.02 2.75 5.60
C LEU A 24 -0.02 2.76 4.07
N PRO A 25 0.80 3.55 3.37
CA PRO A 25 0.94 3.45 1.94
C PRO A 25 1.53 2.08 1.57
N LEU A 26 0.80 1.32 0.76
CA LEU A 26 1.25 0.01 0.29
C LEU A 26 2.51 0.10 -0.58
N LEU A 27 2.64 1.19 -1.34
CA LEU A 27 3.75 1.45 -2.23
C LEU A 27 4.61 2.62 -1.73
N SER A 28 5.92 2.42 -1.71
CA SER A 28 6.94 3.44 -1.47
C SER A 28 7.94 3.42 -2.62
N LYS A 29 8.09 4.54 -3.34
CA LYS A 29 8.96 4.65 -4.54
C LYS A 29 8.71 3.55 -5.58
N GLY A 30 7.45 3.17 -5.78
CA GLY A 30 7.05 2.11 -6.72
C GLY A 30 7.22 0.68 -6.19
N ARG A 31 7.70 0.51 -4.95
CA ARG A 31 7.88 -0.81 -4.32
C ARG A 31 6.88 -1.08 -3.23
N LEU A 32 6.48 -2.35 -3.12
CA LEU A 32 5.66 -2.80 -2.00
C LEU A 32 6.48 -2.74 -0.71
N SER A 33 5.93 -2.09 0.31
CA SER A 33 6.48 -2.09 1.66
C SER A 33 6.13 -3.43 2.32
N LEU A 34 7.07 -4.38 2.31
CA LEU A 34 6.84 -5.74 2.81
C LEU A 34 7.35 -5.98 4.23
N ASP A 35 8.07 -5.01 4.78
CA ASP A 35 8.64 -5.10 6.12
C ASP A 35 7.55 -5.13 7.20
N ASP A 36 7.85 -5.74 8.34
CA ASP A 36 7.01 -5.66 9.54
C ASP A 36 6.83 -4.19 9.94
N GLN A 37 5.58 -3.75 10.13
CA GLN A 37 5.26 -2.39 10.53
C GLN A 37 4.47 -2.38 11.84
N CYS A 38 4.85 -1.47 12.72
CA CYS A 38 4.11 -1.13 13.93
C CYS A 38 3.44 0.22 13.68
N LEU A 39 2.11 0.27 13.73
CA LEU A 39 1.31 1.43 13.35
C LEU A 39 0.59 2.00 14.58
N PRO A 40 0.53 3.34 14.70
CA PRO A 40 -0.36 3.97 15.66
C PRO A 40 -1.82 3.81 15.23
N VAL A 41 -2.73 3.86 16.20
CA VAL A 41 -4.18 3.74 15.97
C VAL A 41 -4.84 5.08 16.24
N SER A 42 -5.58 5.61 15.27
CA SER A 42 -6.37 6.83 15.42
C SER A 42 -7.78 6.53 15.92
N ILE A 43 -8.35 7.45 16.69
CA ILE A 43 -9.74 7.35 17.19
C ILE A 43 -10.73 7.51 16.02
N SER A 44 -10.35 8.28 15.00
CA SER A 44 -11.16 8.57 13.82
C SER A 44 -10.28 8.66 12.59
N LEU A 45 -10.81 8.28 11.43
CA LEU A 45 -10.12 8.41 10.14
C LEU A 45 -10.19 9.87 9.65
N PRO A 46 -9.08 10.62 9.60
CA PRO A 46 -9.10 12.01 9.14
C PRO A 46 -9.32 12.10 7.63
N SER A 47 -9.95 13.19 7.16
CA SER A 47 -10.03 13.49 5.73
C SER A 47 -8.64 13.59 5.14
N GLY A 48 -8.38 12.91 4.02
CA GLY A 48 -7.05 12.91 3.42
C GLY A 48 -6.01 12.09 4.18
N TYR A 49 -6.41 11.11 5.01
CA TYR A 49 -5.50 10.23 5.76
C TYR A 49 -4.34 9.64 4.93
N LEU A 50 -4.53 9.34 3.63
CA LEU A 50 -3.46 8.86 2.75
C LEU A 50 -2.34 9.89 2.50
N SER A 51 -2.65 11.19 2.61
CA SER A 51 -1.68 12.29 2.53
C SER A 51 -1.08 12.66 3.88
N CYS A 52 -1.68 12.17 4.99
CA CYS A 52 -1.11 12.32 6.32
C CYS A 52 0.10 11.39 6.43
N GLN A 53 1.29 11.95 6.29
CA GLN A 53 2.54 11.19 6.40
C GLN A 53 2.69 10.72 7.86
N PRO A 54 2.67 9.40 8.14
CA PRO A 54 2.75 8.89 9.51
C PRO A 54 4.18 8.89 10.07
N LEU A 55 5.13 9.52 9.36
CA LEU A 55 6.57 9.47 9.66
C LEU A 55 6.96 10.48 10.74
N GLY A 56 6.47 10.32 11.97
CA GLY A 56 7.14 10.73 13.24
C GLY A 56 7.77 12.13 13.39
N LEU A 57 7.66 13.02 12.41
CA LEU A 57 8.24 14.34 12.39
C LEU A 57 7.19 15.26 12.98
N GLY A 58 7.22 15.31 14.31
CA GLY A 58 6.45 16.27 15.08
C GLY A 58 6.54 17.65 14.45
N LYS A 59 5.36 18.25 14.26
CA LYS A 59 5.16 19.68 13.99
C LYS A 59 5.72 20.15 12.63
N GLY A 60 4.88 20.04 11.60
CA GLY A 60 5.19 20.61 10.29
C GLY A 60 3.98 20.72 9.36
N PHE A 61 3.18 21.77 9.58
CA PHE A 61 2.32 22.50 8.64
C PHE A 61 1.32 21.73 7.74
N SER A 62 0.03 22.03 7.97
CA SER A 62 -1.14 21.77 7.13
C SER A 62 -1.58 20.31 6.92
N GLY A 63 -1.66 19.52 7.99
CA GLY A 63 -2.41 18.25 8.00
C GLY A 63 -3.69 18.36 8.85
N PRO A 64 -4.72 17.54 8.60
CA PRO A 64 -5.85 17.41 9.51
C PRO A 64 -5.38 17.03 10.91
N GLU A 65 -6.00 17.56 11.94
CA GLU A 65 -5.71 17.17 13.32
C GLU A 65 -6.11 15.70 13.54
N ILE A 66 -5.14 14.88 13.97
CA ILE A 66 -5.34 13.45 14.20
C ILE A 66 -5.37 13.19 15.70
N ARG A 67 -6.48 12.61 16.17
CA ARG A 67 -6.59 12.12 17.54
C ARG A 67 -6.16 10.66 17.61
N TRP A 68 -5.15 10.39 18.43
CA TRP A 68 -4.57 9.06 18.58
C TRP A 68 -5.12 8.33 19.81
N VAL A 69 -5.25 7.02 19.69
CA VAL A 69 -5.48 6.10 20.82
C VAL A 69 -4.17 5.99 21.61
N ASP A 70 -4.25 5.92 22.93
CA ASP A 70 -3.11 5.79 23.86
C ASP A 70 -1.94 6.74 23.55
N GLY A 71 -2.25 7.98 23.17
CA GLY A 71 -1.24 9.01 22.90
C GLY A 71 -0.37 8.76 21.67
N GLY A 72 -0.81 7.92 20.73
CA GLY A 72 -0.06 7.61 19.50
C GLY A 72 0.91 6.45 19.65
N LYS A 73 0.76 5.63 20.69
CA LYS A 73 1.50 4.37 20.81
C LYS A 73 1.22 3.48 19.59
N GLU A 74 2.25 2.78 19.12
CA GLU A 74 2.10 1.76 18.09
C GLU A 74 1.45 0.53 18.69
N LEU A 75 0.15 0.39 18.47
CA LEU A 75 -0.68 -0.69 19.03
C LEU A 75 -0.98 -1.77 18.00
N PHE A 76 -0.80 -1.47 16.71
CA PHE A 76 -1.19 -2.36 15.63
C PHE A 76 0.02 -2.83 14.84
N LYS A 77 0.36 -4.12 14.94
CA LYS A 77 1.44 -4.74 14.16
C LYS A 77 0.87 -5.42 12.92
N VAL A 78 1.47 -5.15 11.77
CA VAL A 78 1.12 -5.77 10.48
C VAL A 78 2.38 -6.28 9.78
N SER A 79 2.25 -7.41 9.10
CA SER A 79 3.29 -8.04 8.28
C SER A 79 2.68 -8.39 6.93
N PHE A 80 3.46 -8.26 5.85
CA PHE A 80 3.00 -8.53 4.50
C PHE A 80 3.72 -9.72 3.90
N ILE A 81 2.95 -10.62 3.29
CA ILE A 81 3.49 -11.70 2.46
C ILE A 81 3.18 -11.35 1.01
N LEU A 82 4.22 -11.14 0.21
CA LEU A 82 4.04 -10.93 -1.21
C LEU A 82 3.67 -12.25 -1.91
N VAL A 83 2.46 -12.29 -2.46
CA VAL A 83 1.97 -13.33 -3.35
C VAL A 83 1.55 -12.66 -4.65
N SER A 84 2.46 -12.59 -5.63
CA SER A 84 2.23 -11.90 -6.90
C SER A 84 3.02 -12.54 -8.03
N THR A 85 2.43 -12.57 -9.21
CA THR A 85 3.10 -12.98 -10.47
C THR A 85 3.78 -11.81 -11.18
N VAL A 86 3.49 -10.58 -10.75
CA VAL A 86 3.96 -9.34 -11.40
C VAL A 86 4.93 -8.53 -10.54
N ASN A 87 4.88 -8.66 -9.21
CA ASN A 87 5.80 -8.00 -8.30
C ASN A 87 6.84 -8.99 -7.79
N SER A 88 8.12 -8.65 -7.93
CA SER A 88 9.23 -9.41 -7.37
C SER A 88 9.74 -8.78 -6.08
N LYS A 89 10.14 -9.63 -5.12
CA LYS A 89 10.94 -9.20 -3.95
C LYS A 89 12.40 -8.91 -4.35
N ASP A 90 12.86 -9.48 -5.46
CA ASP A 90 14.22 -9.31 -5.94
C ASP A 90 14.45 -7.88 -6.47
N GLN A 91 15.51 -7.24 -5.97
CA GLN A 91 15.82 -5.86 -6.29
C GLN A 91 16.12 -5.65 -7.78
N HIS A 92 16.84 -6.59 -8.41
CA HIS A 92 17.27 -6.49 -9.79
C HIS A 92 16.10 -6.72 -10.74
N LEU A 93 15.26 -7.73 -10.46
CA LEU A 93 14.05 -8.00 -11.25
C LEU A 93 13.09 -6.82 -11.23
N HIS A 94 12.82 -6.24 -10.05
CA HIS A 94 11.97 -5.07 -10.01
C HIS A 94 12.56 -3.88 -10.79
N ASN A 95 13.87 -3.64 -10.69
CA ASN A 95 14.50 -2.55 -11.45
C ASN A 95 14.36 -2.79 -12.96
N PHE A 96 14.57 -4.03 -13.41
CA PHE A 96 14.39 -4.42 -14.79
C PHE A 96 12.95 -4.14 -15.26
N PHE A 97 11.94 -4.63 -14.54
CA PHE A 97 10.54 -4.40 -14.91
C PHE A 97 10.14 -2.92 -14.88
N SER A 98 10.69 -2.15 -13.94
CA SER A 98 10.48 -0.71 -13.90
C SER A 98 11.04 -0.02 -15.14
N GLN A 99 12.21 -0.42 -15.64
CA GLN A 99 12.74 0.09 -16.91
C GLN A 99 11.87 -0.33 -18.09
N CYS A 100 11.45 -1.60 -18.15
CA CYS A 100 10.55 -2.09 -19.19
C CYS A 100 9.26 -1.27 -19.26
N GLN A 101 8.64 -0.98 -18.11
CA GLN A 101 7.43 -0.16 -18.05
C GLN A 101 7.69 1.26 -18.58
N ARG A 102 8.80 1.89 -18.17
CA ARG A 102 9.18 3.23 -18.67
C ARG A 102 9.40 3.25 -20.17
N LEU A 103 9.96 2.19 -20.74
CA LEU A 103 10.15 2.06 -22.18
C LEU A 103 8.81 1.90 -22.91
N LEU A 104 7.87 1.12 -22.36
CA LEU A 104 6.52 0.97 -22.91
C LEU A 104 5.71 2.26 -22.88
N GLU A 105 5.84 3.05 -21.81
CA GLU A 105 5.14 4.33 -21.64
C GLU A 105 5.78 5.45 -22.48
N SER A 106 7.06 5.32 -22.82
CA SER A 106 7.75 6.21 -23.73
C SER A 106 7.21 6.01 -25.15
N LYS A 107 6.77 7.09 -25.81
CA LYS A 107 6.25 7.08 -27.19
C LYS A 107 7.33 6.83 -28.27
N VAL A 108 8.41 6.13 -27.94
CA VAL A 108 9.46 5.75 -28.88
C VAL A 108 9.14 4.34 -29.37
N PRO A 109 8.84 4.15 -30.67
CA PRO A 109 8.50 2.84 -31.21
C PRO A 109 9.78 2.02 -31.36
N ASP A 110 10.20 1.36 -30.29
CA ASP A 110 11.29 0.38 -30.36
C ASP A 110 10.71 -1.04 -30.36
N ILE A 111 10.66 -1.64 -31.54
CA ILE A 111 9.97 -2.90 -31.82
C ILE A 111 10.65 -4.06 -31.06
N GLU A 112 11.97 -4.00 -30.85
CA GLU A 112 12.74 -5.02 -30.12
C GLU A 112 12.53 -4.99 -28.61
N ALA A 113 12.35 -3.81 -28.00
CA ALA A 113 12.08 -3.72 -26.57
C ALA A 113 10.72 -4.38 -26.24
N SER A 114 9.72 -4.24 -27.12
CA SER A 114 8.39 -4.77 -26.88
C SER A 114 8.32 -6.31 -26.81
N SER A 115 9.12 -7.01 -27.61
CA SER A 115 9.16 -8.48 -27.64
C SER A 115 9.88 -9.03 -26.42
N VAL A 116 11.05 -8.47 -26.07
CA VAL A 116 11.82 -8.86 -24.88
C VAL A 116 11.00 -8.65 -23.60
N ILE A 117 10.24 -7.56 -23.52
CA ILE A 117 9.39 -7.28 -22.36
C ILE A 117 8.25 -8.30 -22.25
N LYS A 118 7.62 -8.67 -23.38
CA LYS A 118 6.57 -9.71 -23.41
C LYS A 118 7.12 -11.07 -23.03
N ASP A 119 8.31 -11.43 -23.52
CA ASP A 119 8.95 -12.71 -23.20
C ASP A 119 9.35 -12.79 -21.72
N CYS A 120 9.91 -11.73 -21.15
CA CYS A 120 10.18 -11.67 -19.73
C CYS A 120 8.90 -11.73 -18.87
N SER A 121 7.82 -11.06 -19.29
CA SER A 121 6.54 -11.11 -18.60
C SER A 121 5.95 -12.53 -18.60
N ASN A 122 5.96 -13.20 -19.74
CA ASN A 122 5.52 -14.59 -19.86
C ASN A 122 6.41 -15.55 -19.04
N SER A 123 7.73 -15.37 -19.09
CA SER A 123 8.67 -16.19 -18.31
C SER A 123 8.42 -16.06 -16.81
N CYS A 124 8.18 -14.85 -16.29
CA CYS A 124 7.85 -14.65 -14.88
C CYS A 124 6.50 -15.24 -14.47
N GLN A 125 5.51 -15.31 -15.38
CA GLN A 125 4.27 -16.05 -15.11
C GLN A 125 4.50 -17.56 -14.99
N VAL A 126 5.47 -18.12 -15.72
CA VAL A 126 5.80 -19.56 -15.68
C VAL A 126 6.56 -19.94 -14.41
N TYR A 127 7.40 -19.05 -13.88
CA TYR A 127 8.21 -19.31 -12.68
C TYR A 127 7.50 -19.09 -11.34
N SER A 128 6.23 -18.66 -11.35
CA SER A 128 5.46 -18.50 -10.11
C SER A 128 4.92 -19.88 -9.66
N PRO A 129 5.33 -20.41 -8.49
CA PRO A 129 4.73 -21.62 -7.96
C PRO A 129 3.25 -21.31 -7.64
N ARG A 130 2.35 -22.19 -8.11
CA ARG A 130 0.92 -22.11 -7.81
C ARG A 130 0.65 -22.10 -6.31
#